data_AF-A0AAN4D577-F1
#
_entry.id   AF-A0AAN4D577-F1
#
_cell.length_a   1.000
_cell.length_b   1.000
_cell.length_c   1.000
_cell.angle_alpha   90.00
_cell.angle_beta   90.00
_cell.angle_gamma   90.00
#
_symmetry.space_group_name_H-M   'P 1'
#
loop_
_entity.id
_entity.type
_entity.pdbx_description
1 polymer ?
#
loop_
_entity_poly.entity_id
_entity_poly.type
_entity_poly.pdbx_seq_one_letter_code
_entity_poly.pdbx_strand_id
1 'polypeptide(L)'
;MKKALLAAALVMASGSALAVDGGHIDFNGMVQSGTCKVGVVDTGMHSVTTDGVVTLDTANVTDTFAEVSATAVGLLPKEFMISVECDPGAPKNAELTMGSASYANTSGTLNNNMNITVNGIAPAQNVNIAVHNMKNKAGAAEIKQVHMNNSSEVQELTLDAEGKGQYVFNASYVKAPNSPAVTAGHVTTNALYTVAYK
;
A
#
# COMPACT_ATOMS: atom_id res chain seq x y z
N MET A 1 -61.51 33.91 -7.23
CA MET A 1 -60.64 34.06 -6.03
C MET A 1 -60.65 32.71 -5.33
N LYS A 2 -59.58 31.93 -5.15
CA LYS A 2 -58.22 32.20 -4.62
C LYS A 2 -57.25 31.19 -5.27
N LYS A 3 -56.32 31.65 -6.11
CA LYS A 3 -54.86 31.71 -5.90
C LYS A 3 -54.20 30.39 -5.45
N ALA A 4 -53.56 29.76 -6.44
CA ALA A 4 -52.52 28.74 -6.31
C ALA A 4 -51.30 29.27 -5.56
N LEU A 5 -50.51 28.36 -4.97
CA LEU A 5 -49.04 28.35 -5.01
C LEU A 5 -48.52 27.06 -4.36
N LEU A 6 -47.98 26.18 -5.19
CA LEU A 6 -47.16 25.03 -4.78
C LEU A 6 -45.82 25.57 -4.25
N ALA A 7 -45.42 25.13 -3.07
CA ALA A 7 -44.06 25.33 -2.56
C ALA A 7 -43.39 23.96 -2.44
N ALA A 8 -42.78 23.49 -3.52
CA ALA A 8 -41.82 22.39 -3.48
C ALA A 8 -40.49 22.96 -2.97
N ALA A 9 -40.16 22.72 -1.71
CA ALA A 9 -38.85 23.03 -1.18
C ALA A 9 -37.85 21.98 -1.68
N LEU A 10 -37.18 22.27 -2.80
CA LEU A 10 -35.93 21.58 -3.15
C LEU A 10 -34.87 22.03 -2.15
N VAL A 11 -34.64 21.22 -1.12
CA VAL A 11 -33.44 21.34 -0.28
C VAL A 11 -32.29 20.79 -1.11
N MET A 12 -31.59 21.68 -1.82
CA MET A 12 -30.30 21.35 -2.40
C MET A 12 -29.31 21.19 -1.25
N ALA A 13 -29.09 19.94 -0.83
CA ALA A 13 -27.95 19.59 0.01
C ALA A 13 -26.69 19.80 -0.84
N SER A 14 -26.08 20.98 -0.71
CA SER A 14 -24.72 21.23 -1.16
C SER A 14 -23.79 20.36 -0.31
N GLY A 15 -23.61 19.11 -0.71
CA GLY A 15 -22.56 18.26 -0.19
C GLY A 15 -21.23 18.88 -0.60
N SER A 16 -20.55 19.54 0.34
CA SER A 16 -19.18 19.99 0.13
C SER A 16 -18.34 18.75 -0.20
N ALA A 17 -17.90 18.62 -1.45
CA ALA A 17 -16.92 17.63 -1.84
C ALA A 17 -15.60 18.04 -1.17
N LEU A 18 -15.31 17.46 -0.01
CA LEU A 18 -14.01 17.56 0.61
C LEU A 18 -13.11 16.52 -0.07
N ALA A 19 -12.11 16.99 -0.82
CA ALA A 19 -11.01 16.14 -1.23
C ALA A 19 -10.16 15.88 0.01
N VAL A 20 -10.22 14.65 0.53
CA VAL A 20 -9.32 14.18 1.56
C VAL A 20 -8.07 13.66 0.86
N ASP A 21 -6.90 13.99 1.40
CA ASP A 21 -5.63 13.46 0.93
C ASP A 21 -5.70 11.93 0.82
N GLY A 22 -4.99 11.37 -0.14
CA GLY A 22 -5.05 9.95 -0.46
C GLY A 22 -4.62 9.03 0.68
N GLY A 23 -4.71 7.73 0.43
CA GLY A 23 -4.30 6.70 1.37
C GLY A 23 -2.78 6.68 1.54
N HIS A 24 -2.32 6.43 2.76
CA HIS A 24 -0.89 6.35 3.07
C HIS A 24 -0.52 4.98 3.64
N ILE A 25 0.59 4.40 3.16
CA ILE A 25 1.28 3.30 3.84
C ILE A 25 2.61 3.82 4.36
N ASP A 26 2.79 3.77 5.67
CA ASP A 26 4.08 4.01 6.30
C ASP A 26 4.89 2.71 6.35
N PHE A 27 6.00 2.65 5.63
CA PHE A 27 6.98 1.60 5.85
C PHE A 27 7.93 2.06 6.96
N ASN A 28 7.96 1.35 8.08
CA ASN A 28 8.90 1.66 9.16
C ASN A 28 10.11 0.71 9.08
N GLY A 29 11.30 1.26 9.28
CA GLY A 29 12.55 0.51 9.13
C GLY A 29 12.90 -0.41 10.27
N MET A 30 13.79 -1.32 9.93
CA MET A 30 14.42 -2.24 10.84
C MET A 30 15.89 -1.84 11.07
N VAL A 31 16.33 -1.85 12.32
CA VAL A 31 17.76 -1.73 12.64
C VAL A 31 18.44 -3.05 12.28
N GLN A 32 19.23 -3.05 11.21
CA GLN A 32 19.94 -4.22 10.68
C GLN A 32 21.42 -4.24 11.13
N SER A 33 21.96 -5.43 11.42
CA SER A 33 23.38 -5.66 11.76
C SER A 33 24.26 -6.08 10.57
N GLY A 34 23.94 -5.64 9.35
CA GLY A 34 24.54 -6.12 8.10
C GLY A 34 25.32 -5.06 7.32
N THR A 35 26.14 -5.50 6.37
CA THR A 35 26.96 -4.65 5.47
C THR A 35 26.17 -4.02 4.32
N CYS A 36 24.91 -4.42 4.12
CA CYS A 36 24.04 -3.88 3.08
C CYS A 36 23.21 -2.70 3.60
N LYS A 37 22.84 -1.79 2.70
CA LYS A 37 21.88 -0.71 2.91
C LYS A 37 20.55 -1.09 2.26
N VAL A 38 19.44 -0.78 2.93
CA VAL A 38 18.08 -1.01 2.42
C VAL A 38 17.24 0.24 2.64
N GLY A 39 16.38 0.56 1.68
CA GLY A 39 15.47 1.70 1.78
C GLY A 39 14.29 1.57 0.82
N VAL A 40 13.19 2.22 1.18
CA VAL A 40 11.98 2.32 0.36
C VAL A 40 12.08 3.58 -0.49
N VAL A 41 11.87 3.46 -1.81
CA VAL A 41 11.97 4.58 -2.74
C VAL A 41 10.68 4.67 -3.56
N ASP A 42 10.03 5.84 -3.51
CA ASP A 42 8.79 6.15 -4.24
C ASP A 42 9.05 6.47 -5.73
N THR A 43 10.30 6.80 -6.11
CA THR A 43 10.76 6.92 -7.52
C THR A 43 12.29 6.84 -7.65
N GLY A 44 12.80 6.13 -8.66
CA GLY A 44 14.24 6.06 -8.96
C GLY A 44 15.09 5.40 -7.87
N MET A 45 16.41 5.40 -8.02
CA MET A 45 17.35 4.92 -7.00
C MET A 45 17.89 6.14 -6.24
N HIS A 46 17.21 6.53 -5.16
CA HIS A 46 17.68 7.58 -4.25
C HIS A 46 18.15 6.96 -2.92
N SER A 47 19.05 7.67 -2.23
CA SER A 47 19.83 7.23 -1.06
C SER A 47 19.16 6.16 -0.21
N VAL A 48 19.78 4.99 -0.14
CA VAL A 48 19.27 3.73 0.43
C VAL A 48 19.31 3.72 1.97
N THR A 49 18.87 4.83 2.59
CA THR A 49 19.12 5.11 4.02
C THR A 49 17.89 5.56 4.79
N THR A 50 16.72 5.62 4.16
CA THR A 50 15.47 6.06 4.80
C THR A 50 14.33 5.15 4.38
N ASP A 51 13.52 4.74 5.35
CA ASP A 51 12.20 4.22 5.04
C ASP A 51 11.27 5.35 4.59
N GLY A 52 10.22 4.99 3.86
CA GLY A 52 9.42 5.92 3.10
C GLY A 52 7.92 5.74 3.33
N VAL A 53 7.19 6.77 2.93
CA VAL A 53 5.73 6.76 2.86
C VAL A 53 5.34 6.49 1.41
N VAL A 54 4.42 5.56 1.18
CA VAL A 54 3.79 5.35 -0.13
C VAL A 54 2.43 6.04 -0.11
N THR A 55 2.33 7.14 -0.86
CA THR A 55 1.09 7.93 -1.01
C THR A 55 0.32 7.44 -2.22
N LEU A 56 -0.91 6.96 -2.00
CA LEU A 56 -1.85 6.58 -3.04
C LEU A 56 -2.66 7.79 -3.52
N ASP A 57 -3.12 7.74 -4.77
CA ASP A 57 -4.04 8.74 -5.29
C ASP A 57 -5.39 8.69 -4.52
N THR A 58 -6.10 9.82 -4.46
CA THR A 58 -7.42 9.88 -3.82
C THR A 58 -8.44 9.09 -4.64
N ALA A 59 -9.04 8.05 -4.03
CA ALA A 59 -10.14 7.29 -4.62
C ALA A 59 -11.50 7.95 -4.35
N ASN A 60 -12.45 7.78 -5.28
CA ASN A 60 -13.84 8.17 -5.09
C ASN A 60 -14.66 6.96 -4.59
N VAL A 61 -15.62 7.16 -3.70
CA VAL A 61 -16.51 6.08 -3.23
C VAL A 61 -17.37 5.46 -4.34
N THR A 62 -17.51 6.16 -5.48
CA THR A 62 -18.17 5.63 -6.68
C THR A 62 -17.27 4.75 -7.54
N ASP A 63 -15.97 4.70 -7.25
CA ASP A 63 -15.03 3.82 -7.97
C ASP A 63 -15.32 2.35 -7.65
N THR A 64 -14.84 1.47 -8.52
CA THR A 64 -15.03 0.02 -8.34
C THR A 64 -13.92 -0.54 -7.45
N PHE A 65 -14.24 -0.81 -6.19
CA PHE A 65 -13.36 -1.51 -5.26
C PHE A 65 -13.60 -3.02 -5.33
N ALA A 66 -12.65 -3.74 -5.94
CA ALA A 66 -12.63 -5.20 -5.89
C ALA A 66 -12.00 -5.70 -4.57
N GLU A 67 -12.36 -6.90 -4.16
CA GLU A 67 -11.60 -7.62 -3.13
C GLU A 67 -10.20 -7.99 -3.67
N VAL A 68 -9.27 -8.31 -2.77
CA VAL A 68 -7.89 -8.63 -3.15
C VAL A 68 -7.80 -9.83 -4.09
N SER A 69 -6.94 -9.74 -5.09
CA SER A 69 -6.64 -10.81 -6.04
C SER A 69 -5.19 -11.24 -5.90
N ALA A 70 -4.92 -12.54 -6.06
CA ALA A 70 -3.56 -13.08 -6.06
C ALA A 70 -2.73 -12.58 -7.26
N THR A 71 -3.36 -12.24 -8.38
CA THR A 71 -2.69 -12.00 -9.67
C THR A 71 -3.12 -10.71 -10.38
N ALA A 72 -3.80 -9.81 -9.67
CA ALA A 72 -4.20 -8.51 -10.20
C ALA A 72 -4.11 -7.44 -9.11
N VAL A 73 -3.60 -6.26 -9.48
CA VAL A 73 -3.55 -5.10 -8.60
C VAL A 73 -4.96 -4.53 -8.36
N GLY A 74 -5.15 -3.87 -7.22
CA GLY A 74 -6.40 -3.21 -6.86
C GLY A 74 -6.60 -1.86 -7.54
N LEU A 75 -7.48 -1.05 -6.97
CA LEU A 75 -7.82 0.28 -7.47
C LEU A 75 -6.66 1.26 -7.23
N LEU A 76 -6.39 2.11 -8.25
CA LEU A 76 -5.36 3.17 -8.24
C LEU A 76 -4.01 2.68 -7.73
N PRO A 77 -3.37 1.71 -8.43
CA PRO A 77 -2.09 1.17 -8.01
C PRO A 77 -1.00 2.23 -8.07
N LYS A 78 -0.19 2.29 -7.01
CA LYS A 78 1.00 3.11 -6.91
C LYS A 78 2.22 2.21 -6.83
N GLU A 79 3.15 2.37 -7.77
CA GLU A 79 4.42 1.65 -7.76
C GLU A 79 5.35 2.21 -6.69
N PHE A 80 6.04 1.33 -5.98
CA PHE A 80 7.13 1.66 -5.07
C PHE A 80 8.20 0.58 -5.12
N MET A 81 9.42 0.92 -4.73
CA MET A 81 10.54 0.00 -4.74
C MET A 81 11.20 -0.13 -3.38
N ILE A 82 11.73 -1.32 -3.09
CA ILE A 82 12.66 -1.52 -1.98
C ILE A 82 14.01 -1.84 -2.59
N SER A 83 14.95 -0.89 -2.46
CA SER A 83 16.29 -1.00 -3.02
C SER A 83 17.22 -1.65 -2.01
N VAL A 84 18.05 -2.57 -2.49
CA VAL A 84 19.12 -3.22 -1.73
C VAL A 84 20.45 -2.84 -2.36
N GLU A 85 21.38 -2.35 -1.55
CA GLU A 85 22.75 -2.06 -1.96
C GLU A 85 23.75 -2.68 -0.98
N CYS A 86 24.58 -3.58 -1.46
CA CYS A 86 25.63 -4.23 -0.69
C CYS A 86 27.02 -3.88 -1.23
N ASP A 87 28.06 -4.06 -0.42
CA ASP A 87 29.45 -3.86 -0.87
C ASP A 87 29.88 -4.87 -1.95
N PRO A 88 30.85 -4.54 -2.82
CA PRO A 88 31.39 -5.49 -3.80
C PRO A 88 31.92 -6.77 -3.13
N GLY A 89 31.47 -7.94 -3.60
CA GLY A 89 31.77 -9.24 -3.00
C GLY A 89 30.71 -9.76 -2.00
N ALA A 90 29.62 -9.01 -1.82
CA ALA A 90 28.46 -9.37 -1.03
C ALA A 90 27.68 -10.60 -1.56
N PRO A 91 26.76 -11.15 -0.74
CA PRO A 91 25.76 -12.15 -1.15
C PRO A 91 25.10 -11.80 -2.48
N LYS A 92 24.77 -12.84 -3.27
CA LYS A 92 24.18 -12.67 -4.61
C LYS A 92 22.66 -12.65 -4.58
N ASN A 93 22.06 -13.05 -3.47
CA ASN A 93 20.62 -13.08 -3.34
C ASN A 93 20.17 -12.36 -2.07
N ALA A 94 18.99 -11.77 -2.15
CA ALA A 94 18.26 -11.26 -1.02
C ALA A 94 16.85 -11.85 -1.01
N GLU A 95 16.30 -11.97 0.19
CA GLU A 95 14.93 -12.42 0.44
C GLU A 95 14.22 -11.39 1.29
N LEU A 96 12.99 -11.05 0.93
CA LEU A 96 12.17 -10.07 1.61
C LEU A 96 10.84 -10.67 2.07
N THR A 97 10.47 -10.38 3.31
CA THR A 97 9.12 -10.63 3.84
C THR A 97 8.51 -9.33 4.33
N MET A 98 7.17 -9.20 4.24
CA MET A 98 6.44 -8.03 4.71
C MET A 98 5.41 -8.39 5.77
N GLY A 99 5.17 -7.45 6.68
CA GLY A 99 4.21 -7.62 7.76
C GLY A 99 3.77 -6.32 8.39
N SER A 100 2.85 -6.42 9.33
CA SER A 100 2.42 -5.32 10.19
C SER A 100 1.95 -5.88 11.51
N ALA A 101 2.43 -5.32 12.62
CA ALA A 101 2.03 -5.76 13.95
C ALA A 101 0.54 -5.53 14.23
N SER A 102 -0.05 -4.49 13.63
CA SER A 102 -1.37 -3.98 14.02
C SER A 102 -2.41 -4.03 12.90
N TYR A 103 -1.99 -4.05 11.63
CA TYR A 103 -2.93 -3.88 10.52
C TYR A 103 -3.00 -5.04 9.55
N ALA A 104 -2.05 -5.99 9.57
CA ALA A 104 -2.15 -7.16 8.70
C ALA A 104 -3.39 -8.00 9.05
N ASN A 105 -4.13 -8.44 8.04
CA ASN A 105 -5.31 -9.27 8.20
C ASN A 105 -5.18 -10.64 7.51
N THR A 106 -6.17 -11.50 7.72
CA THR A 106 -6.18 -12.90 7.24
C THR A 106 -6.26 -13.03 5.72
N SER A 107 -6.62 -11.98 4.99
CA SER A 107 -6.59 -11.96 3.52
C SER A 107 -5.22 -11.54 2.98
N GLY A 108 -4.21 -11.34 3.83
CA GLY A 108 -2.88 -10.91 3.43
C GLY A 108 -2.79 -9.42 3.06
N THR A 109 -3.76 -8.60 3.48
CA THR A 109 -3.81 -7.16 3.22
C THR A 109 -3.61 -6.36 4.51
N LEU A 110 -3.49 -5.04 4.41
CA LEU A 110 -3.38 -4.11 5.53
C LEU A 110 -4.71 -3.40 5.77
N ASN A 111 -5.28 -3.56 6.95
CA ASN A 111 -6.46 -2.82 7.41
C ASN A 111 -6.16 -1.32 7.50
N ASN A 112 -7.20 -0.52 7.26
CA ASN A 112 -7.16 0.89 7.62
C ASN A 112 -7.10 1.08 9.15
N ASN A 113 -6.39 2.10 9.62
CA ASN A 113 -6.38 2.50 11.01
C ASN A 113 -7.69 3.21 11.37
N MET A 114 -8.59 2.47 12.02
CA MET A 114 -9.91 2.98 12.42
C MET A 114 -9.89 3.90 13.66
N ASN A 115 -8.73 4.10 14.29
CA ASN A 115 -8.62 4.80 15.57
C ASN A 115 -8.18 6.26 15.44
N ILE A 116 -7.93 6.73 14.22
CA ILE A 116 -7.48 8.10 13.95
C ILE A 116 -8.60 8.92 13.33
N THR A 117 -8.63 10.21 13.68
CA THR A 117 -9.52 11.20 13.06
C THR A 117 -8.66 12.41 12.78
N VAL A 118 -8.54 12.77 11.51
CA VAL A 118 -7.68 13.87 11.05
C VAL A 118 -8.60 15.01 10.62
N ASN A 119 -8.43 16.18 11.23
CA ASN A 119 -9.23 17.37 10.89
C ASN A 119 -10.76 17.14 10.94
N GLY A 120 -11.22 16.31 11.87
CA GLY A 120 -12.65 15.96 12.01
C GLY A 120 -13.16 14.93 10.99
N ILE A 121 -12.29 14.34 10.17
CA ILE A 121 -12.64 13.35 9.16
C ILE A 121 -12.37 11.95 9.71
N ALA A 122 -13.43 11.16 9.79
CA ALA A 122 -13.37 9.76 10.20
C ALA A 122 -12.59 8.90 9.18
N PRO A 123 -12.05 7.74 9.59
CA PRO A 123 -11.38 6.83 8.68
C PRO A 123 -12.39 6.17 7.73
N ALA A 124 -11.94 5.88 6.50
CA ALA A 124 -12.74 5.14 5.54
C ALA A 124 -12.99 3.72 6.05
N GLN A 125 -14.23 3.24 5.93
CA GLN A 125 -14.60 1.88 6.29
C GLN A 125 -14.58 0.97 5.08
N ASN A 126 -14.42 -0.34 5.34
CA ASN A 126 -14.54 -1.41 4.35
C ASN A 126 -13.48 -1.37 3.23
N VAL A 127 -12.38 -0.65 3.44
CA VAL A 127 -11.24 -0.55 2.52
C VAL A 127 -9.96 -0.92 3.22
N ASN A 128 -9.13 -1.69 2.53
CA ASN A 128 -7.81 -2.14 2.94
C ASN A 128 -6.80 -1.75 1.85
N ILE A 129 -5.52 -1.91 2.16
CA ILE A 129 -4.44 -1.78 1.19
C ILE A 129 -3.82 -3.15 0.90
N ALA A 130 -3.72 -3.49 -0.39
CA ALA A 130 -3.01 -4.68 -0.85
C ALA A 130 -1.65 -4.28 -1.45
N VAL A 131 -0.66 -5.17 -1.29
CA VAL A 131 0.64 -5.05 -1.94
C VAL A 131 0.84 -6.23 -2.87
N HIS A 132 1.30 -5.94 -4.08
CA HIS A 132 1.64 -6.94 -5.09
C HIS A 132 3.10 -6.77 -5.49
N ASN A 133 3.84 -7.87 -5.54
CA ASN A 133 5.09 -7.91 -6.29
C ASN A 133 4.78 -7.84 -7.78
N MET A 134 5.61 -7.09 -8.49
CA MET A 134 5.49 -6.80 -9.93
C MET A 134 6.55 -7.52 -10.74
N LYS A 135 7.53 -8.18 -10.10
CA LYS A 135 8.60 -8.93 -10.75
C LYS A 135 8.90 -10.24 -10.03
N ASN A 136 9.19 -11.27 -10.82
CA ASN A 136 9.76 -12.51 -10.28
C ASN A 136 11.26 -12.37 -10.00
N LYS A 137 11.87 -13.41 -9.40
CA LYS A 137 13.31 -13.45 -9.08
C LYS A 137 14.24 -13.17 -10.27
N ALA A 138 13.81 -13.56 -11.47
CA ALA A 138 14.55 -13.34 -12.71
C ALA A 138 14.37 -11.93 -13.28
N GLY A 139 13.60 -11.06 -12.61
CA GLY A 139 13.31 -9.70 -13.02
C GLY A 139 12.22 -9.57 -14.09
N ALA A 140 11.58 -10.66 -14.49
CA ALA A 140 10.47 -10.63 -15.45
C ALA A 140 9.18 -10.20 -14.76
N ALA A 141 8.29 -9.53 -15.50
CA ALA A 141 7.02 -9.05 -14.98
C ALA A 141 6.15 -10.21 -14.45
N GLU A 142 5.71 -10.10 -13.21
CA GLU A 142 4.82 -11.05 -12.54
C GLU A 142 3.97 -10.26 -11.54
N ILE A 143 2.65 -10.43 -11.56
CA ILE A 143 1.80 -9.85 -10.52
C ILE A 143 1.49 -10.95 -9.51
N LYS A 144 2.01 -10.80 -8.29
CA LYS A 144 1.75 -11.74 -7.19
C LYS A 144 1.46 -10.99 -5.91
N GLN A 145 0.35 -11.31 -5.25
CA GLN A 145 0.03 -10.72 -3.94
C GLN A 145 1.10 -11.07 -2.90
N VAL A 146 1.61 -10.04 -2.21
CA VAL A 146 2.43 -10.21 -1.01
C VAL A 146 1.49 -10.37 0.18
N HIS A 147 1.52 -11.56 0.80
CA HIS A 147 0.71 -11.84 1.98
C HIS A 147 1.39 -11.30 3.24
N MET A 148 0.84 -10.22 3.78
CA MET A 148 1.33 -9.60 5.02
C MET A 148 1.33 -10.59 6.19
N ASN A 149 2.38 -10.57 7.01
CA ASN A 149 2.58 -11.46 8.16
C ASN A 149 2.65 -12.96 7.81
N ASN A 150 2.95 -13.31 6.56
CA ASN A 150 3.22 -14.69 6.16
C ASN A 150 4.71 -14.90 5.93
N SER A 151 5.41 -15.52 6.88
CA SER A 151 6.85 -15.80 6.79
C SER A 151 7.24 -16.79 5.68
N SER A 152 6.26 -17.53 5.13
CA SER A 152 6.49 -18.42 3.99
C SER A 152 6.36 -17.71 2.64
N GLU A 153 5.79 -16.49 2.61
CA GLU A 153 5.62 -15.70 1.39
C GLU A 153 6.84 -14.78 1.19
N VAL A 154 7.92 -15.39 0.70
CA VAL A 154 9.21 -14.73 0.48
C VAL A 154 9.26 -14.15 -0.93
N GLN A 155 9.70 -12.90 -1.02
CA GLN A 155 10.03 -12.23 -2.28
C GLN A 155 11.54 -12.39 -2.50
N GLU A 156 11.94 -12.93 -3.64
CA GLU A 156 13.35 -13.19 -3.94
C GLU A 156 13.92 -12.14 -4.90
N LEU A 157 15.15 -11.71 -4.65
CA LEU A 157 15.87 -10.77 -5.49
C LEU A 157 17.29 -11.28 -5.77
N THR A 158 17.68 -11.26 -7.04
CA THR A 158 19.07 -11.46 -7.45
C THR A 158 19.75 -10.11 -7.53
N LEU A 159 20.90 -9.95 -6.86
CA LEU A 159 21.71 -8.74 -6.91
C LEU A 159 22.67 -8.78 -8.11
N ASP A 160 22.95 -7.61 -8.68
CA ASP A 160 23.87 -7.45 -9.80
C ASP A 160 25.35 -7.69 -9.41
N ALA A 161 26.26 -7.43 -10.36
CA ALA A 161 27.69 -7.63 -10.12
C ALA A 161 28.23 -6.69 -9.03
N GLU A 162 27.61 -5.51 -8.91
CA GLU A 162 27.90 -4.43 -7.98
C GLU A 162 27.21 -4.58 -6.63
N GLY A 163 26.41 -5.64 -6.43
CA GLY A 163 25.71 -5.92 -5.17
C GLY A 163 24.40 -5.14 -5.01
N LYS A 164 23.79 -4.69 -6.10
CA LYS A 164 22.56 -3.87 -6.09
C LYS A 164 21.37 -4.59 -6.69
N GLY A 165 20.18 -4.23 -6.24
CA GLY A 165 18.93 -4.74 -6.80
C GLY A 165 17.70 -4.05 -6.22
N GLN A 166 16.54 -4.28 -6.84
CA GLN A 166 15.29 -3.65 -6.45
C GLN A 166 14.14 -4.65 -6.48
N TYR A 167 13.42 -4.75 -5.36
CA TYR A 167 12.08 -5.28 -5.37
C TYR A 167 11.12 -4.21 -5.91
N VAL A 168 10.22 -4.59 -6.81
CA VAL A 168 9.24 -3.67 -7.41
C VAL A 168 7.85 -4.11 -6.99
N PHE A 169 7.11 -3.22 -6.34
CA PHE A 169 5.79 -3.50 -5.78
C PHE A 169 4.77 -2.48 -6.25
N ASN A 170 3.49 -2.87 -6.22
CA ASN A 170 2.37 -1.95 -6.27
C ASN A 170 1.59 -2.01 -4.96
N ALA A 171 1.28 -0.85 -4.40
CA ALA A 171 0.27 -0.67 -3.36
C ALA A 171 -1.03 -0.23 -4.00
N SER A 172 -2.18 -0.75 -3.56
CA SER A 172 -3.48 -0.38 -4.14
C SER A 172 -4.64 -0.57 -3.15
N TYR A 173 -5.73 0.17 -3.35
CA TYR A 173 -6.93 -0.02 -2.55
C TYR A 173 -7.67 -1.30 -2.94
N VAL A 174 -8.11 -2.05 -1.94
CA VAL A 174 -8.99 -3.20 -2.11
C VAL A 174 -10.13 -3.13 -1.11
N LYS A 175 -11.29 -3.66 -1.49
CA LYS A 175 -12.43 -3.79 -0.58
C LYS A 175 -12.09 -4.83 0.50
N ALA A 176 -12.46 -4.55 1.75
CA ALA A 176 -12.36 -5.53 2.81
C ALA A 176 -13.27 -6.74 2.49
N PRO A 177 -12.82 -7.98 2.76
CA PRO A 177 -13.58 -9.18 2.40
C PRO A 177 -14.91 -9.23 3.14
N ASN A 178 -15.97 -9.67 2.44
CA ASN A 178 -17.31 -9.84 3.03
C ASN A 178 -17.89 -8.59 3.70
N SER A 179 -17.50 -7.40 3.25
CA SER A 179 -17.91 -6.13 3.84
C SER A 179 -18.97 -5.37 3.01
N PRO A 180 -19.66 -4.37 3.59
CA PRO A 180 -20.48 -3.41 2.83
C PRO A 180 -19.65 -2.55 1.86
N ALA A 181 -20.30 -1.62 1.16
CA ALA A 181 -19.60 -0.67 0.31
C ALA A 181 -18.59 0.19 1.10
N VAL A 182 -17.52 0.61 0.41
CA VAL A 182 -16.50 1.52 0.96
C VAL A 182 -17.14 2.86 1.31
N THR A 183 -16.78 3.41 2.47
CA THR A 183 -17.22 4.76 2.89
C THR A 183 -16.12 5.78 2.71
N ALA A 184 -16.48 7.05 2.53
CA ALA A 184 -15.51 8.13 2.49
C ALA A 184 -14.79 8.27 3.84
N GLY A 185 -13.53 8.70 3.78
CA GLY A 185 -12.67 8.91 4.93
C GLY A 185 -11.20 8.79 4.53
N HIS A 186 -10.30 9.00 5.47
CA HIS A 186 -8.86 8.79 5.23
C HIS A 186 -8.51 7.31 5.31
N VAL A 187 -7.47 6.90 4.59
CA VAL A 187 -6.88 5.57 4.67
C VAL A 187 -5.44 5.71 5.15
N THR A 188 -5.09 5.11 6.28
CA THR A 188 -3.73 5.14 6.81
C THR A 188 -3.43 3.79 7.43
N THR A 189 -2.28 3.23 7.09
CA THR A 189 -1.81 1.96 7.62
C THR A 189 -0.29 1.95 7.70
N ASN A 190 0.28 0.89 8.28
CA ASN A 190 1.73 0.75 8.35
C ASN A 190 2.17 -0.68 8.05
N ALA A 191 3.38 -0.79 7.50
CA ALA A 191 4.03 -2.04 7.18
C ALA A 191 5.50 -2.03 7.63
N LEU A 192 6.03 -3.22 7.81
CA LEU A 192 7.42 -3.53 8.12
C LEU A 192 7.89 -4.51 7.05
N TYR A 193 9.15 -4.40 6.66
CA TYR A 193 9.80 -5.39 5.80
C TYR A 193 11.06 -5.92 6.48
N THR A 194 11.37 -7.19 6.24
CA THR A 194 12.60 -7.83 6.70
C THR A 194 13.37 -8.31 5.48
N VAL A 195 14.65 -7.96 5.38
CA VAL A 195 15.54 -8.48 4.33
C VAL A 195 16.55 -9.44 4.94
N ALA A 196 16.64 -10.64 4.38
CA ALA A 196 17.67 -11.63 4.66
C ALA A 196 18.58 -11.78 3.44
N TYR A 197 19.89 -11.88 3.66
CA TYR A 197 20.88 -12.00 2.58
C TYR A 197 21.41 -13.43 2.49
N LYS A 198 21.62 -13.91 1.26
CA LYS A 198 22.10 -15.27 0.96
C LYS A 198 23.25 -15.27 -0.05
#